data_AF-A0A349YT16-F1
#
_entry.id   AF-A0A349YT16-F1
#
_cell.length_a   1.000
_cell.length_b   1.000
_cell.length_c   1.000
_cell.angle_alpha   90.00
_cell.angle_beta   90.00
_cell.angle_gamma   90.00
#
_symmetry.space_group_name_H-M   'P 1'
#
loop_
_entity.id
_entity.type
_entity.pdbx_description
1 polymer ?
#
loop_
_entity_poly.entity_id
_entity_poly.type
_entity_poly.pdbx_seq_one_letter_code
_entity_poly.pdbx_strand_id
1 'polypeptide(L)'
;MYLGGNGGNTNPWYKVVTRDGLQTLSDGRFKIDKRLLDDDFYNMYMSLKPIKYKVLHDEESGTHFGFVAQEVEESLKTVGLNASNCSLVSCDESKSYEDGYVYGLSYDEFIPFNTYMTQKAHRRINELENEIKELKQIINSLQGAA
;
A
#
# COMPACT_ATOMS: atom_id res chain seq x y z
N MET A 1 -12.09 17.21 -13.19
CA MET A 1 -11.39 17.29 -14.48
C MET A 1 -11.97 16.19 -15.36
N TYR A 2 -12.85 16.50 -16.31
CA TYR A 2 -13.32 15.53 -17.32
C TYR A 2 -12.40 15.74 -18.53
N LEU A 3 -11.33 14.95 -18.63
CA LEU A 3 -10.39 15.04 -19.75
C LEU A 3 -10.99 14.21 -20.89
N GLY A 4 -11.54 14.88 -21.90
CA GLY A 4 -12.09 14.28 -23.14
C GLY A 4 -11.04 13.63 -24.05
N GLY A 5 -10.04 12.98 -23.47
CA GLY A 5 -9.04 12.15 -24.14
C GLY A 5 -8.57 11.09 -23.16
N ASN A 6 -8.79 9.81 -23.50
CA ASN A 6 -8.32 8.70 -22.67
C ASN A 6 -6.79 8.65 -22.73
N GLY A 7 -6.14 9.04 -21.63
CA GLY A 7 -4.94 8.31 -21.23
C GLY A 7 -5.40 6.87 -21.00
N GLY A 8 -5.07 5.98 -21.93
CA GLY A 8 -5.43 4.57 -21.87
C GLY A 8 -4.33 3.76 -21.21
N ASN A 9 -4.61 2.51 -20.85
CA ASN A 9 -3.64 1.61 -20.23
C ASN A 9 -2.36 1.44 -21.08
N THR A 10 -2.46 1.64 -22.39
CA THR A 10 -1.33 1.55 -23.34
C THR A 10 -0.72 2.90 -23.71
N ASN A 11 -1.28 4.01 -23.24
CA ASN A 11 -0.82 5.38 -23.51
C ASN A 11 -1.10 6.26 -22.27
N PRO A 12 -0.40 6.00 -21.15
CA PRO A 12 -0.64 6.72 -19.90
C PRO A 12 -0.19 8.18 -20.00
N TRP A 13 -0.79 9.04 -19.19
CA TRP A 13 -0.30 10.39 -18.98
C TRP A 13 1.09 10.35 -18.33
N TYR A 14 2.07 11.04 -18.90
CA TYR A 14 3.44 11.11 -18.34
C TYR A 14 3.47 11.75 -16.95
N LYS A 15 2.69 12.82 -16.75
CA LYS A 15 2.58 13.54 -15.48
C LYS A 15 1.26 14.31 -15.42
N VAL A 16 0.63 14.34 -14.25
CA VAL A 16 -0.56 15.17 -13.98
C VAL A 16 -0.18 16.18 -12.90
N VAL A 17 -0.38 17.47 -13.16
CA VAL A 17 -0.14 18.56 -12.21
C VAL A 17 -1.47 19.21 -11.87
N THR A 18 -1.82 19.23 -10.59
CA THR A 18 -3.04 19.85 -10.07
C THR A 18 -2.68 20.93 -9.04
N ARG A 19 -3.55 21.94 -8.88
CA ARG A 19 -3.38 22.96 -7.82
C ARG A 19 -3.70 22.38 -6.44
N ASP A 20 -4.76 21.59 -6.36
CA ASP A 20 -5.27 20.96 -5.14
C ASP A 20 -5.15 19.43 -5.24
N GLY A 21 -5.39 18.73 -4.14
CA GLY A 21 -5.37 17.26 -4.11
C GLY A 21 -6.45 16.61 -5.00
N LEU A 22 -6.19 15.39 -5.46
CA LEU A 22 -7.17 14.59 -6.16
C LEU A 22 -8.27 14.15 -5.19
N GLN A 23 -9.52 14.52 -5.48
CA GLN A 23 -10.67 14.05 -4.70
C GLN A 23 -11.22 12.74 -5.29
N THR A 24 -11.23 11.69 -4.48
CA THR A 24 -11.86 10.40 -4.81
C THR A 24 -13.26 10.34 -4.23
N LEU A 25 -14.25 9.94 -5.03
CA LEU A 25 -15.61 9.71 -4.54
C LEU A 25 -15.61 8.53 -3.55
N SER A 26 -15.85 8.82 -2.27
CA SER A 26 -15.66 7.85 -1.18
C SER A 26 -16.85 7.76 -0.22
N ASP A 27 -18.02 8.25 -0.64
CA ASP A 27 -19.25 8.20 0.16
C ASP A 27 -19.62 6.76 0.55
N GLY A 28 -19.89 6.53 1.84
CA GLY A 28 -20.16 5.20 2.38
C GLY A 28 -21.44 4.53 1.85
N ARG A 29 -22.36 5.30 1.25
CA ARG A 29 -23.58 4.81 0.59
C ARG A 29 -23.30 4.08 -0.71
N PHE A 30 -22.16 4.36 -1.36
CA PHE A 30 -21.74 3.70 -2.60
C PHE A 30 -20.82 2.48 -2.35
N LYS A 31 -20.71 2.03 -1.09
CA LYS A 31 -19.85 0.91 -0.69
C LYS A 31 -20.68 -0.20 -0.07
N ILE A 32 -20.58 -1.42 -0.61
CA ILE A 32 -21.20 -2.64 -0.06
C ILE A 32 -20.13 -3.53 0.57
N ASP A 33 -20.56 -4.52 1.37
CA ASP A 33 -19.69 -5.53 2.00
C ASP A 33 -18.45 -4.98 2.74
N LYS A 34 -18.64 -3.85 3.43
CA LYS A 34 -17.59 -3.17 4.20
C LYS A 34 -17.09 -4.07 5.35
N ARG A 35 -15.80 -4.38 5.34
CA ARG A 35 -15.08 -5.12 6.41
C ARG A 35 -13.87 -4.31 6.86
N LEU A 36 -13.49 -4.47 8.13
CA LEU A 36 -12.25 -3.89 8.65
C LEU A 36 -11.05 -4.71 8.15
N LEU A 37 -9.91 -4.05 7.95
CA LEU A 37 -8.65 -4.75 7.79
C LEU A 37 -8.27 -5.41 9.11
N ASP A 38 -7.79 -6.65 9.03
CA ASP A 38 -7.40 -7.48 10.16
C ASP A 38 -6.02 -8.10 9.93
N ASP A 39 -5.65 -9.02 10.82
CA ASP A 39 -4.32 -9.61 10.87
C ASP A 39 -4.01 -10.51 9.68
N ASP A 40 -5.01 -10.96 8.91
CA ASP A 40 -4.78 -11.77 7.70
C ASP A 40 -3.97 -10.97 6.66
N PHE A 41 -4.11 -9.64 6.66
CA PHE A 41 -3.37 -8.75 5.78
C PHE A 41 -1.97 -8.38 6.30
N TYR A 42 -1.63 -8.73 7.54
CA TYR A 42 -0.34 -8.37 8.13
C TYR A 42 0.83 -8.99 7.35
N ASN A 43 0.77 -10.30 7.10
CA ASN A 43 1.86 -11.00 6.41
C ASN A 43 2.01 -10.53 4.95
N MET A 44 0.89 -10.30 4.26
CA MET A 44 0.88 -9.72 2.93
C MET A 44 1.54 -8.33 2.92
N TYR A 45 1.16 -7.46 3.85
CA TYR A 45 1.75 -6.11 3.92
C TYR A 45 3.25 -6.18 4.20
N MET A 46 3.67 -7.06 5.12
CA MET A 46 5.08 -7.22 5.48
C MET A 46 5.92 -7.84 4.35
N SER A 47 5.30 -8.51 3.37
CA SER A 47 6.01 -9.03 2.20
C SER A 47 6.21 -8.00 1.08
N LEU A 48 5.59 -6.81 1.18
CA LEU A 48 5.78 -5.73 0.21
C LEU A 48 7.23 -5.25 0.22
N LYS A 49 7.78 -5.02 -0.98
CA LYS A 49 9.19 -4.64 -1.18
C LYS A 49 9.29 -3.24 -1.77
N PRO A 50 9.41 -2.18 -0.95
CA PRO A 50 9.68 -0.85 -1.46
C PRO A 50 11.09 -0.80 -2.06
N ILE A 51 11.20 -0.26 -3.27
CA ILE A 51 12.45 -0.15 -4.04
C ILE A 51 12.70 1.29 -4.47
N LYS A 52 13.94 1.54 -4.90
CA LYS A 52 14.31 2.71 -5.69
C LYS A 52 14.74 2.27 -7.09
N TYR A 53 14.42 3.04 -8.11
CA TYR A 53 14.72 2.68 -9.50
C TYR A 53 14.95 3.91 -10.37
N LYS A 54 15.47 3.68 -11.58
CA LYS A 54 15.50 4.65 -12.68
C LYS A 54 14.57 4.17 -13.78
N VAL A 55 13.99 5.10 -14.53
CA VAL A 55 13.13 4.76 -15.66
C VAL A 55 14.03 4.45 -16.86
N LEU A 56 13.84 3.26 -17.46
CA LEU A 56 14.54 2.89 -18.68
C LEU A 56 14.19 3.89 -19.80
N HIS A 57 15.20 4.37 -20.53
CA HIS A 57 15.07 5.40 -21.56
C HIS A 57 14.67 6.80 -21.04
N ASP A 58 14.63 7.00 -19.73
CA ASP A 58 14.47 8.31 -19.07
C ASP A 58 15.31 8.34 -17.78
N GLU A 59 16.58 7.94 -17.88
CA GLU A 59 17.48 7.81 -16.72
C GLU A 59 17.86 9.17 -16.10
N GLU A 60 17.70 10.24 -16.85
CA GLU A 60 17.89 11.64 -16.43
C GLU A 60 16.71 12.15 -15.59
N SER A 61 15.55 11.47 -15.58
CA SER A 61 14.41 11.81 -14.69
C SER A 61 14.72 11.65 -13.19
N GLY A 62 15.87 11.06 -12.85
CA GLY A 62 16.35 10.91 -11.49
C GLY A 62 16.00 9.57 -10.86
N THR A 63 16.09 9.52 -9.53
CA THR A 63 15.77 8.32 -8.75
C THR A 63 14.31 8.37 -8.31
N HIS A 64 13.56 7.33 -8.67
CA HIS A 64 12.18 7.11 -8.28
C HIS A 64 12.10 6.11 -7.12
N PHE A 65 11.00 6.14 -6.39
CA PHE A 65 10.70 5.21 -5.29
C PHE A 65 9.33 4.61 -5.51
N GLY A 66 9.18 3.32 -5.21
CA GLY A 66 7.92 2.64 -5.44
C GLY A 66 8.01 1.13 -5.22
N PHE A 67 7.18 0.39 -5.95
CA PHE A 67 7.10 -1.05 -5.92
C PHE A 67 7.11 -1.62 -7.34
N VAL A 68 7.51 -2.88 -7.48
CA VAL A 68 7.30 -3.66 -8.70
C VAL A 68 5.90 -4.27 -8.64
N ALA A 69 5.04 -3.94 -9.60
CA ALA A 69 3.63 -4.31 -9.58
C ALA A 69 3.40 -5.83 -9.52
N GLN A 70 4.21 -6.60 -10.24
CA GLN A 70 4.16 -8.07 -10.21
C GLN A 70 4.49 -8.61 -8.81
N GLU A 71 5.47 -8.03 -8.11
CA GLU A 71 5.83 -8.46 -6.74
C GLU A 71 4.74 -8.10 -5.71
N VAL A 72 4.03 -7.00 -5.94
CA VAL A 72 2.84 -6.65 -5.17
C VAL A 72 1.73 -7.66 -5.40
N GLU A 73 1.50 -8.07 -6.66
CA GLU A 73 0.52 -9.12 -6.96
C GLU A 73 0.88 -10.45 -6.28
N GLU A 74 2.16 -10.86 -6.30
CA GLU A 74 2.60 -12.06 -5.57
C GLU A 74 2.32 -11.96 -4.07
N SER A 75 2.47 -10.77 -3.47
CA SER A 75 2.09 -10.53 -2.08
C SER A 75 0.57 -10.67 -1.88
N LEU A 76 -0.23 -10.06 -2.76
CA LEU A 76 -1.70 -10.15 -2.71
C LEU A 76 -2.22 -11.60 -2.83
N LYS A 77 -1.55 -12.44 -3.63
CA LYS A 77 -1.94 -13.86 -3.80
C LYS A 77 -1.94 -14.62 -2.48
N THR A 78 -1.13 -14.21 -1.50
CA THR A 78 -1.10 -14.83 -0.15
C THR A 78 -2.41 -14.68 0.63
N VAL A 79 -3.25 -13.71 0.27
CA VAL A 79 -4.58 -13.46 0.86
C VAL A 79 -5.71 -13.66 -0.16
N GLY A 80 -5.44 -14.39 -1.25
CA GLY A 80 -6.45 -14.71 -2.28
C GLY A 80 -6.81 -13.55 -3.21
N LEU A 81 -6.01 -12.49 -3.25
CA LEU A 81 -6.19 -11.34 -4.13
C LEU A 81 -5.20 -11.37 -5.30
N ASN A 82 -5.58 -10.80 -6.44
CA ASN A 82 -4.73 -10.64 -7.63
C ASN A 82 -5.33 -9.55 -8.55
N ALA A 83 -4.71 -9.30 -9.70
CA ALA A 83 -5.16 -8.25 -10.63
C ALA A 83 -6.58 -8.44 -11.19
N SER A 84 -7.16 -9.65 -11.12
CA SER A 84 -8.54 -9.90 -11.58
C SER A 84 -9.61 -9.54 -10.55
N ASN A 85 -9.26 -9.43 -9.26
CA ASN A 85 -10.23 -9.23 -8.17
C ASN A 85 -9.84 -8.13 -7.16
N CYS A 86 -8.75 -7.39 -7.41
CA CYS A 86 -8.26 -6.32 -6.54
C CYS A 86 -7.84 -5.11 -7.38
N SER A 87 -8.37 -3.91 -7.08
CA SER A 87 -8.07 -2.66 -7.79
C SER A 87 -6.70 -2.05 -7.48
N LEU A 88 -5.99 -2.59 -6.49
CA LEU A 88 -4.67 -2.12 -6.11
C LEU A 88 -3.61 -2.39 -7.20
N VAL A 89 -3.80 -3.46 -7.99
CA VAL A 89 -2.93 -3.86 -9.09
C VAL A 89 -3.76 -4.09 -10.35
N SER A 90 -3.29 -3.61 -11.50
CA SER A 90 -3.88 -3.94 -12.80
C SER A 90 -2.90 -4.76 -13.63
N CYS A 91 -3.44 -5.60 -14.51
CA CYS A 91 -2.71 -6.33 -15.53
C CYS A 91 -3.56 -6.29 -16.80
N ASP A 92 -3.21 -5.39 -17.71
CA ASP A 92 -4.00 -5.07 -18.89
C ASP A 92 -3.30 -5.59 -20.14
N GLU A 93 -4.05 -6.22 -21.05
CA GLU A 93 -3.52 -6.61 -22.35
C GLU A 93 -3.08 -5.37 -23.14
N SER A 94 -1.87 -5.42 -23.70
CA SER A 94 -1.31 -4.34 -24.49
C SER A 94 -0.37 -4.88 -25.56
N LYS A 95 -0.77 -4.71 -26.82
CA LYS A 95 0.04 -5.05 -28.00
C LYS A 95 1.29 -4.17 -28.16
N SER A 96 1.40 -3.11 -27.38
CA SER A 96 2.54 -2.18 -27.40
C SER A 96 3.71 -2.66 -26.55
N TYR A 97 3.52 -3.67 -25.69
CA TYR A 97 4.57 -4.25 -24.86
C TYR A 97 4.95 -5.65 -25.35
N GLU A 98 6.22 -6.03 -25.18
CA GLU A 98 6.79 -7.27 -25.70
C GLU A 98 6.06 -8.52 -25.18
N ASP A 99 5.69 -8.53 -23.90
CA ASP A 99 4.97 -9.65 -23.26
C ASP A 99 3.44 -9.60 -23.49
N GLY A 100 2.94 -8.58 -24.19
CA GLY A 100 1.51 -8.45 -24.51
C GLY A 100 0.63 -7.96 -23.37
N TYR A 101 1.20 -7.58 -22.22
CA TYR A 101 0.49 -7.01 -21.08
C TYR A 101 1.30 -5.89 -20.40
N VAL A 102 0.61 -5.06 -19.61
CA VAL A 102 1.20 -4.00 -18.79
C VAL A 102 0.61 -4.05 -17.39
N TYR A 103 1.48 -3.94 -16.38
CA TYR A 103 1.06 -3.87 -14.98
C TYR A 103 1.01 -2.42 -14.49
N GLY A 104 0.03 -2.12 -13.64
CA GLY A 104 -0.12 -0.83 -12.96
C GLY A 104 -0.38 -1.00 -11.46
N LEU A 105 -0.11 0.06 -10.69
CA LEU A 105 -0.43 0.13 -9.26
C LEU A 105 -1.26 1.36 -8.94
N SER A 106 -2.30 1.18 -8.14
CA SER A 106 -3.11 2.25 -7.55
C SER A 106 -2.48 2.72 -6.23
N TYR A 107 -1.48 3.61 -6.29
CA TYR A 107 -0.69 4.02 -5.11
C TYR A 107 -1.53 4.56 -3.94
N ASP A 108 -2.66 5.23 -4.22
CA ASP A 108 -3.56 5.75 -3.17
C ASP A 108 -4.24 4.63 -2.37
N GLU A 109 -4.39 3.44 -2.94
CA GLU A 109 -4.97 2.27 -2.24
C GLU A 109 -3.99 1.65 -1.23
N PHE A 110 -2.73 2.07 -1.20
CA PHE A 110 -1.80 1.71 -0.12
C PHE A 110 -2.06 2.50 1.18
N ILE A 111 -2.72 3.66 1.11
CA ILE A 111 -2.94 4.54 2.26
C ILE A 111 -3.71 3.83 3.40
N PRO A 112 -4.81 3.09 3.15
CA PRO A 112 -5.49 2.32 4.20
C PRO A 112 -4.60 1.26 4.87
N PHE A 113 -3.76 0.56 4.09
CA PHE A 113 -2.83 -0.42 4.65
C PHE A 113 -1.78 0.24 5.55
N ASN A 114 -1.14 1.31 5.08
CA ASN A 114 -0.19 2.09 5.87
C ASN A 114 -0.84 2.62 7.16
N THR A 115 -2.09 3.09 7.06
CA THR A 115 -2.88 3.56 8.21
C THR A 115 -3.10 2.44 9.23
N TYR A 116 -3.59 1.30 8.78
CA TYR A 116 -3.84 0.13 9.63
C TYR A 116 -2.56 -0.34 10.33
N MET A 117 -1.46 -0.45 9.59
CA MET A 117 -0.17 -0.91 10.12
C MET A 117 0.44 0.09 11.10
N THR A 118 0.30 1.38 10.84
CA THR A 118 0.71 2.45 11.77
C THR A 118 -0.11 2.39 13.06
N GLN A 119 -1.44 2.26 12.96
CA GLN A 119 -2.30 2.09 14.14
C GLN A 119 -1.96 0.83 14.93
N LYS A 120 -1.70 -0.29 14.23
CA LYS A 120 -1.28 -1.55 14.84
C LYS A 120 0.05 -1.38 15.59
N ALA A 121 1.04 -0.72 14.98
CA ALA A 121 2.32 -0.43 15.61
C ALA A 121 2.17 0.42 16.88
N HIS A 122 1.38 1.51 16.83
CA HIS A 122 1.13 2.35 18.00
C HIS A 122 0.43 1.60 19.15
N ARG A 123 -0.56 0.75 18.84
CA ARG A 123 -1.20 -0.10 19.85
C ARG A 123 -0.17 -1.03 20.52
N ARG A 124 0.68 -1.66 19.71
CA ARG A 124 1.72 -2.55 20.23
C ARG A 124 2.74 -1.83 21.09
N ILE A 125 3.12 -0.60 20.73
CA ILE A 125 4.01 0.24 21.55
C ILE A 125 3.37 0.51 22.91
N ASN A 126 2.10 0.93 22.95
CA ASN A 126 1.40 1.22 24.20
C ASN A 126 1.29 -0.01 25.12
N GLU A 127 1.03 -1.19 24.54
CA GLU A 127 1.01 -2.47 25.28
C GLU A 127 2.38 -2.76 25.92
N LEU A 128 3.46 -2.64 25.14
CA LEU A 128 4.81 -2.88 25.60
C LEU A 128 5.24 -1.87 26.67
N GLU A 129 4.88 -0.59 26.52
CA GLU A 129 5.17 0.45 27.53
C GLU A 129 4.48 0.17 28.86
N ASN A 130 3.23 -0.30 28.83
CA ASN A 130 2.50 -0.69 30.03
C ASN A 130 3.13 -1.92 30.70
N GLU A 131 3.47 -2.96 29.93
CA GLU A 131 4.14 -4.15 30.44
C GLU A 131 5.49 -3.79 31.10
N ILE A 132 6.29 -2.94 30.46
CA ILE A 132 7.55 -2.44 31.03
C ILE A 132 7.31 -1.68 32.34
N LYS A 133 6.25 -0.87 32.42
CA LYS A 133 5.90 -0.13 33.63
C LYS A 133 5.54 -1.06 34.79
N GLU A 134 4.71 -2.07 34.53
CA GLU A 134 4.30 -3.06 35.53
C GLU A 134 5.50 -3.88 36.02
N LEU A 135 6.34 -4.35 35.10
CA LEU A 135 7.56 -5.09 35.44
C LEU A 135 8.51 -4.25 36.30
N LYS A 136 8.69 -2.95 36.00
CA LYS A 136 9.48 -2.03 36.82
C LYS A 136 8.92 -1.87 38.23
N GLN A 137 7.60 -1.79 38.38
CA GLN A 137 6.96 -1.71 39.69
C GLN A 137 7.19 -2.99 40.51
N ILE A 138 7.05 -4.16 39.88
CA ILE A 138 7.32 -5.46 40.52
C ILE A 138 8.77 -5.55 40.98
N ILE A 139 9.74 -5.24 40.11
CA ILE A 139 11.17 -5.29 40.45
C ILE A 139 11.49 -4.38 41.65
N ASN A 140 11.00 -3.14 41.64
CA ASN A 140 11.22 -2.21 42.74
C ASN A 140 10.63 -2.72 44.07
N SER A 141 9.46 -3.35 44.03
CA SER A 141 8.85 -3.94 45.23
C SER A 141 9.65 -5.11 45.80
N LEU A 142 10.29 -5.91 44.94
CA LEU A 142 11.13 -7.04 45.33
C LEU A 142 12.48 -6.58 45.89
N GLN A 143 13.07 -5.52 45.31
CA GLN A 143 14.34 -4.97 45.76
C GLN A 143 14.23 -4.17 47.06
N GLY A 144 13.08 -3.54 47.34
CA GLY A 144 12.82 -2.81 48.58
C GLY A 144 12.40 -3.68 49.78
N ALA A 145 12.27 -5.00 49.59
CA ALA A 145 11.90 -5.96 50.63
C ALA A 145 13.10 -6.73 51.24
N ALA A 146 14.33 -6.35 50.88
CA ALA A 146 15.59 -6.86 51.41
C ALA A 146 16.28 -5.79 52.28
#